data_AF-A0AAV6DGH8-F1
#
_entry.id   AF-A0AAV6DGH8-F1
#
_cell.length_a   1.000
_cell.length_b   1.000
_cell.length_c   1.000
_cell.angle_alpha   90.00
_cell.angle_beta   90.00
_cell.angle_gamma   90.00
#
_symmetry.space_group_name_H-M   'P 1'
#
loop_
_entity.id
_entity.type
_entity.pdbx_description
1 polymer ?
#
loop_
_entity_poly.entity_id
_entity_poly.type
_entity_poly.pdbx_seq_one_letter_code
_entity_poly.pdbx_strand_id
1 'polypeptide(L)'
;MSTPASVARHPIHAMLVPLPIGLWVFSFVAAVAGLIDFSSITDRRVGRIALLHLVCNSLSFVLFAVSFILRYRDPPGGWPVVVSASALALVGVGGWLGGELVYVHGMGVTAPSRREAASYDRW
;
A
#
# COMPACT_ATOMS: atom_id res chain seq x y z
N MET A 1 12.90 33.04 19.39
CA MET A 1 12.50 32.14 18.29
C MET A 1 11.83 30.92 18.90
N SER A 2 10.50 30.94 19.02
CA SER A 2 9.70 29.81 19.49
C SER A 2 9.68 28.75 18.38
N THR A 3 10.19 27.57 18.66
CA THR A 3 10.18 26.45 17.70
C THR A 3 8.75 26.07 17.36
N PRO A 4 8.35 26.14 16.09
CA PRO A 4 6.98 25.82 15.69
C PRO A 4 6.80 24.31 15.69
N ALA A 5 5.65 23.86 16.18
CA ALA A 5 5.15 22.48 16.14
C ALA A 5 5.68 21.52 17.24
N SER A 6 5.23 21.76 18.47
CA SER A 6 5.19 20.81 19.59
C SER A 6 3.72 20.49 19.88
N VAL A 7 3.32 19.21 19.83
CA VAL A 7 1.99 18.74 20.25
C VAL A 7 2.20 17.95 21.53
N ALA A 8 1.49 18.32 22.59
CA ALA A 8 1.51 17.63 23.88
C ALA A 8 2.92 17.34 24.44
N ARG A 9 3.84 18.32 24.35
CA ARG A 9 5.24 18.23 24.81
C ARG A 9 6.11 17.20 24.08
N HIS A 10 5.58 16.53 23.05
CA HIS A 10 6.38 15.68 22.19
C HIS A 10 6.83 16.43 20.94
N PRO A 11 8.13 16.30 20.58
CA PRO A 11 8.63 16.83 19.34
C PRO A 11 7.92 16.16 18.16
N ILE A 12 7.09 16.89 17.42
CA ILE A 12 6.32 16.35 16.28
C ILE A 12 7.27 15.80 15.21
N HIS A 13 8.45 16.41 15.08
CA HIS A 13 9.51 15.93 14.19
C HIS A 13 9.97 14.50 14.52
N ALA A 14 9.91 14.07 15.78
CA ALA A 14 10.25 12.70 16.16
C ALA A 14 9.19 11.68 15.73
N MET A 15 7.96 12.11 15.46
CA MET A 15 6.90 11.26 14.90
C MET A 15 6.86 11.30 13.37
N LEU A 16 7.19 12.46 12.77
CA LEU A 16 7.17 12.68 11.32
C LEU A 16 8.29 11.97 10.56
N VAL A 17 9.39 11.60 11.22
CA VAL A 17 10.52 10.88 10.59
C VAL A 17 10.32 9.36 10.55
N PRO A 18 9.96 8.66 11.65
CA PRO A 18 9.79 7.21 11.63
C PRO A 18 8.54 6.76 10.88
N LEU A 19 7.49 7.59 10.81
CA LEU A 19 6.23 7.21 10.16
C LEU A 19 6.42 6.95 8.64
N PRO A 20 7.02 7.85 7.84
CA PRO A 20 7.33 7.58 6.44
C PRO A 20 8.22 6.34 6.23
N ILE A 21 9.23 6.16 7.08
CA ILE A 21 10.15 5.01 7.00
C ILE A 21 9.37 3.71 7.25
N GLY A 22 8.57 3.68 8.31
CA GLY A 22 7.72 2.53 8.64
C GLY A 22 6.73 2.21 7.52
N LEU A 23 6.07 3.22 6.96
CA LEU A 23 5.15 3.03 5.84
C LEU A 23 5.83 2.52 4.57
N TRP A 24 7.08 2.92 4.31
CA TRP A 24 7.84 2.40 3.17
C TRP A 24 8.22 0.95 3.33
N VAL A 25 8.75 0.59 4.50
CA VAL A 25 9.09 -0.80 4.82
C VAL A 25 7.83 -1.66 4.73
N PHE A 26 6.72 -1.19 5.30
CA PHE A 26 5.43 -1.87 5.21
C PHE A 26 4.95 -2.00 3.75
N SER A 27 5.03 -0.93 2.95
CA SER A 27 4.62 -0.96 1.54
C SER A 27 5.43 -1.97 0.73
N PHE A 28 6.74 -2.07 1.01
CA PHE A 28 7.60 -3.05 0.36
C PHE A 28 7.22 -4.49 0.73
N VAL A 29 7.02 -4.76 2.03
CA VAL A 29 6.56 -6.08 2.50
C VAL A 29 5.19 -6.43 1.90
N ALA A 30 4.25 -5.48 1.89
CA ALA A 30 2.94 -5.66 1.29
C ALA A 30 3.01 -5.92 -0.22
N ALA A 31 3.91 -5.25 -0.94
CA ALA A 31 4.13 -5.50 -2.37
C ALA A 31 4.64 -6.92 -2.64
N VAL A 32 5.55 -7.43 -1.81
CA VAL A 32 6.04 -8.82 -1.92
C VAL A 32 4.91 -9.81 -1.65
N ALA A 33 4.14 -9.61 -0.57
CA ALA A 33 3.00 -10.45 -0.24
C ALA A 33 1.96 -10.46 -1.38
N GLY A 34 1.60 -9.28 -1.89
CA GLY A 34 0.66 -9.15 -3.01
C GLY A 34 1.16 -9.81 -4.30
N LEU A 35 2.48 -9.85 -4.53
CA LEU A 35 3.06 -10.53 -5.69
C LEU A 35 2.93 -12.06 -5.57
N ILE A 36 3.07 -12.59 -4.35
CA ILE A 36 2.82 -14.01 -4.06
C ILE A 36 1.35 -14.34 -4.32
N ASP A 37 0.42 -13.55 -3.78
CA ASP A 37 -1.02 -13.76 -3.98
C ASP A 37 -1.40 -13.66 -5.46
N PHE A 38 -0.84 -12.69 -6.17
CA PHE A 38 -1.08 -12.50 -7.60
C PHE A 38 -0.71 -13.74 -8.42
N SER A 39 0.37 -14.44 -8.05
CA SER A 39 0.83 -15.64 -8.75
C SER A 39 -0.14 -16.82 -8.67
N SER A 40 -1.08 -16.81 -7.72
CA SER A 40 -2.10 -17.85 -7.54
C SER A 40 -3.36 -17.62 -8.40
N ILE A 41 -3.51 -16.43 -9.00
CA ILE A 41 -4.73 -16.05 -9.71
C ILE A 41 -4.77 -16.70 -11.10
N THR A 42 -5.79 -17.51 -11.33
CA THR A 42 -6.03 -18.16 -12.64
C THR A 42 -7.11 -17.46 -13.47
N ASP A 43 -8.06 -16.77 -12.82
CA ASP A 43 -9.13 -16.03 -13.51
C ASP A 43 -8.60 -14.74 -14.13
N ARG A 44 -8.80 -14.57 -15.44
CA ARG A 44 -8.30 -13.41 -16.21
C ARG A 44 -8.93 -12.08 -15.80
N ARG A 45 -10.21 -12.09 -15.40
CA ARG A 45 -10.93 -10.88 -14.97
C ARG A 45 -10.42 -10.43 -13.60
N VAL A 46 -10.30 -11.36 -12.65
CA VAL A 46 -9.74 -11.09 -11.32
C VAL A 46 -8.28 -10.67 -11.43
N GLY A 47 -7.50 -11.37 -12.27
CA GLY A 47 -6.09 -11.06 -12.52
C GLY A 47 -5.88 -9.65 -13.08
N ARG A 48 -6.79 -9.15 -13.92
CA ARG A 48 -6.70 -7.75 -14.40
C ARG A 48 -6.89 -6.74 -13.27
N ILE A 49 -7.87 -6.96 -12.39
CA ILE A 49 -8.11 -6.08 -11.24
C ILE A 49 -6.94 -6.15 -10.27
N ALA A 50 -6.42 -7.35 -10.00
CA ALA A 50 -5.25 -7.56 -9.15
C ALA A 50 -3.99 -6.92 -9.74
N LEU A 51 -3.80 -6.98 -11.06
CA LEU A 51 -2.68 -6.31 -11.74
C LEU A 51 -2.81 -4.79 -11.61
N LEU A 52 -4.01 -4.24 -11.84
CA LEU A 52 -4.25 -2.80 -11.68
C LEU A 52 -4.01 -2.36 -10.24
N HIS A 53 -4.47 -3.13 -9.26
CA HIS A 53 -4.20 -2.90 -7.84
C HIS A 53 -2.69 -2.87 -7.55
N LEU A 54 -1.97 -3.90 -8.00
CA LEU A 54 -0.51 -4.00 -7.83
C LEU A 54 0.19 -2.78 -8.45
N VAL A 55 -0.10 -2.48 -9.71
CA VAL A 55 0.52 -1.37 -10.45
C VAL A 55 0.24 -0.02 -9.80
N CYS A 56 -1.01 0.27 -9.42
CA CYS A 56 -1.37 1.53 -8.75
C CYS A 56 -0.60 1.71 -7.43
N ASN A 57 -0.50 0.66 -6.61
CA ASN A 57 0.20 0.72 -5.33
C ASN A 57 1.72 0.79 -5.49
N SER A 58 2.32 0.01 -6.41
CA SER A 58 3.74 0.09 -6.71
C SER A 58 4.14 1.45 -7.29
N LEU A 59 3.32 2.01 -8.18
CA LEU A 59 3.56 3.36 -8.71
C LEU A 59 3.45 4.42 -7.62
N SER A 60 2.46 4.31 -6.73
CA SER A 60 2.32 5.20 -5.57
C SER A 60 3.56 5.18 -4.68
N PHE A 61 4.07 3.99 -4.36
CA PHE A 61 5.31 3.81 -3.59
C PHE A 61 6.51 4.52 -4.25
N VAL A 62 6.69 4.34 -5.56
CA VAL A 62 7.76 5.01 -6.32
C VAL A 62 7.57 6.53 -6.34
N LEU A 63 6.34 7.02 -6.54
CA LEU A 63 6.08 8.46 -6.54
C LEU A 63 6.32 9.10 -5.18
N PHE A 64 5.96 8.44 -4.07
CA PHE A 64 6.33 8.91 -2.74
C PHE A 64 7.86 8.91 -2.54
N ALA A 65 8.59 7.96 -3.11
CA ALA A 65 10.05 7.98 -3.15
C ALA A 65 10.64 9.15 -3.91
N VAL A 66 10.15 9.40 -5.11
CA VAL A 66 10.54 10.59 -5.90
C VAL A 66 10.21 11.86 -5.14
N SER A 67 9.01 11.95 -4.57
CA SER A 67 8.54 13.10 -3.80
C SER A 67 9.41 13.36 -2.55
N PHE A 68 9.88 12.31 -1.87
CA PHE A 68 10.82 12.39 -0.76
C PHE A 68 12.20 12.88 -1.22
N ILE A 69 12.75 12.29 -2.28
CA ILE A 69 14.06 12.65 -2.84
C ILE A 69 14.09 14.10 -3.31
N LEU A 70 13.04 14.56 -3.99
CA LEU A 70 12.94 15.95 -4.44
C LEU A 70 12.95 16.93 -3.25
N ARG A 71 12.19 16.65 -2.18
CA ARG A 71 12.21 17.48 -0.96
C ARG A 71 13.54 17.41 -0.21
N TYR A 72 14.22 16.27 -0.25
CA TYR A 72 15.52 16.09 0.39
C TYR A 72 16.62 16.90 -0.30
N ARG A 73 16.59 16.97 -1.64
CA ARG A 73 17.60 17.70 -2.42
C ARG A 73 17.36 19.19 -2.50
N ASP A 74 16.11 19.63 -2.65
CA ASP A 74 15.77 21.05 -2.79
C ASP A 74 14.39 21.37 -2.19
N PRO A 75 14.34 21.73 -0.89
CA PRO A 75 13.14 22.25 -0.24
C PRO A 75 13.14 23.79 -0.37
N PRO A 76 12.29 24.49 -1.16
CA PRO A 76 10.84 24.37 -1.28
C PRO A 76 10.29 24.56 -2.73
N GLY A 77 9.56 23.58 -3.28
CA GLY A 77 8.95 23.68 -4.60
C GLY A 77 7.53 23.11 -4.65
N GLY A 78 6.73 23.53 -5.64
CA GLY A 78 5.39 22.97 -5.87
C GLY A 78 5.41 21.53 -6.40
N TRP A 79 6.49 21.13 -7.10
CA TRP A 79 6.57 19.82 -7.75
C TRP A 79 6.47 18.63 -6.80
N PRO A 80 7.21 18.57 -5.66
CA PRO A 80 7.03 17.49 -4.71
C PRO A 80 5.59 17.36 -4.21
N VAL A 81 4.87 18.48 -4.02
CA VAL A 81 3.47 18.50 -3.57
C VAL A 81 2.58 17.84 -4.62
N VAL A 82 2.71 18.24 -5.88
CA VAL A 82 1.96 17.65 -7.01
C VAL A 82 2.24 16.15 -7.09
N VAL A 83 3.51 15.74 -7.05
CA VAL A 83 3.90 14.31 -7.10
C VAL A 83 3.29 13.52 -5.94
N SER A 84 3.31 14.06 -4.71
CA SER A 84 2.68 13.38 -3.56
C SER A 84 1.15 13.34 -3.65
N ALA A 85 0.52 14.36 -4.22
CA ALA A 85 -0.93 14.37 -4.41
C ALA A 85 -1.35 13.32 -5.45
N SER A 86 -0.60 13.19 -6.55
CA SER A 86 -0.79 12.12 -7.54
C SER A 86 -0.59 10.74 -6.92
N ALA A 87 0.45 10.55 -6.09
CA ALA A 87 0.67 9.31 -5.38
C ALA A 87 -0.51 8.98 -4.44
N LEU A 88 -1.02 9.97 -3.70
CA LEU A 88 -2.16 9.79 -2.81
C LEU A 88 -3.44 9.41 -3.56
N ALA A 89 -3.69 10.02 -4.72
CA ALA A 89 -4.82 9.67 -5.57
C ALA A 89 -4.73 8.20 -6.06
N LEU A 90 -3.54 7.76 -6.45
CA LEU A 90 -3.29 6.37 -6.87
C LEU A 90 -3.46 5.38 -5.71
N VAL A 91 -3.08 5.73 -4.48
CA VAL A 91 -3.39 4.93 -3.29
C VAL A 91 -4.89 4.78 -3.11
N GLY A 92 -5.67 5.85 -3.31
CA GLY A 92 -7.13 5.78 -3.26
C GLY A 92 -7.72 4.80 -4.28
N VAL A 93 -7.25 4.87 -5.53
CA VAL A 93 -7.64 3.91 -6.59
C VAL A 93 -7.21 2.49 -6.23
N GLY A 94 -5.98 2.29 -5.76
CA GLY A 94 -5.47 1.00 -5.32
C GLY A 94 -6.29 0.42 -4.18
N GLY A 95 -6.67 1.23 -3.20
CA GLY A 95 -7.52 0.83 -2.08
C GLY A 95 -8.91 0.38 -2.53
N TRP A 96 -9.54 1.09 -3.47
CA TRP A 96 -10.82 0.68 -4.06
C TRP A 96 -10.72 -0.67 -4.77
N LEU A 97 -9.71 -0.85 -5.63
CA LEU A 97 -9.50 -2.12 -6.35
C LEU A 97 -9.21 -3.28 -5.38
N GLY A 98 -8.48 -3.02 -4.29
CA GLY A 98 -8.23 -4.02 -3.25
C GLY A 98 -9.52 -4.44 -2.54
N GLY A 99 -10.38 -3.46 -2.24
CA GLY A 99 -11.73 -3.72 -1.72
C GLY A 99 -12.55 -4.57 -2.68
N GLU A 100 -12.52 -4.28 -3.98
CA GLU A 100 -13.23 -5.07 -4.99
C GLU A 100 -12.72 -6.53 -5.04
N LEU A 101 -11.41 -6.76 -4.95
CA LEU A 101 -10.83 -8.11 -4.90
C LEU A 101 -11.35 -8.93 -3.71
N VAL A 102 -11.45 -8.31 -2.53
CA VAL A 102 -11.86 -8.99 -1.30
C VAL A 102 -13.38 -9.12 -1.21
N TYR A 103 -14.11 -8.01 -1.40
CA TYR A 103 -15.56 -7.96 -1.15
C TYR A 103 -16.41 -8.45 -2.32
N VAL A 104 -15.94 -8.31 -3.57
CA VAL A 104 -16.69 -8.75 -4.76
C VAL A 104 -16.17 -10.09 -5.26
N HIS A 105 -14.85 -10.28 -5.28
CA HIS A 105 -14.22 -11.49 -5.81
C HIS A 105 -13.82 -12.52 -4.76
N GLY A 106 -13.96 -12.22 -3.45
CA GLY A 106 -13.72 -13.18 -2.38
C GLY A 106 -12.28 -13.64 -2.24
N MET A 107 -11.31 -12.90 -2.80
CA MET A 107 -9.89 -13.24 -2.75
C MET A 107 -9.42 -13.32 -1.29
N GLY A 108 -8.87 -14.48 -0.90
CA GLY A 108 -8.37 -14.72 0.46
C GLY A 108 -9.43 -15.09 1.50
N VAL A 109 -10.70 -15.27 1.11
CA VAL A 109 -11.82 -15.56 2.04
C VAL A 109 -12.52 -16.89 1.73
N THR A 110 -12.22 -17.56 0.61
CA THR A 110 -12.81 -18.86 0.29
C THR A 110 -12.35 -19.95 1.25
N ALA A 111 -13.33 -20.63 1.86
CA ALA A 111 -13.09 -21.74 2.78
C ALA A 111 -12.39 -22.93 2.08
N PRO A 112 -11.65 -23.76 2.85
CA PRO A 112 -11.02 -24.97 2.33
C PRO A 112 -12.03 -25.85 1.59
N SER A 113 -11.59 -26.53 0.56
CA SER A 113 -12.45 -27.42 -0.21
C SER A 113 -13.10 -28.48 0.69
N ARG A 114 -14.28 -29.00 0.33
CA ARG A 114 -14.96 -30.07 1.12
C ARG A 114 -14.07 -31.30 1.35
N ARG A 115 -13.07 -31.53 0.47
CA ARG A 115 -12.04 -32.56 0.63
C ARG A 115 -11.01 -32.23 1.71
N GLU A 116 -10.60 -30.97 1.83
CA GLU A 116 -9.74 -30.51 2.92
C GLU A 116 -10.49 -30.52 4.24
N ALA A 117 -11.72 -30.00 4.29
CA ALA A 117 -12.55 -30.02 5.50
C ALA A 117 -12.74 -31.46 6.04
N ALA A 118 -13.06 -32.42 5.17
CA ALA A 118 -13.16 -33.84 5.55
C ALA A 118 -11.83 -34.49 5.97
N SER A 119 -10.69 -33.84 5.72
CA SER A 119 -9.39 -34.29 6.20
C SER A 119 -9.07 -33.83 7.62
N TYR A 120 -9.71 -32.76 8.10
CA TYR A 120 -9.61 -32.30 9.50
C TYR A 120 -10.45 -33.18 10.42
N ASP A 121 -11.60 -33.68 9.95
CA ASP A 121 -12.52 -34.53 10.72
C ASP A 121 -12.01 -35.97 10.96
N ARG A 122 -10.81 -36.31 10.45
CA ARG A 122 -10.21 -37.66 10.55
C ARG A 122 -9.19 -37.82 11.69
N TRP A 123 -9.06 -36.83 12.56
CA TRP A 123 -8.21 -36.86 13.77
C TRP A 123 -9.08 -36.66 15.01
#